data_AF-D3AS79-F1
#
_entry.id   AF-D3AS79-F1
#
_cell.length_a   1.000
_cell.length_b   1.000
_cell.length_c   1.000
_cell.angle_alpha   90.00
_cell.angle_beta   90.00
_cell.angle_gamma   90.00
#
_symmetry.space_group_name_H-M   'P 1'
#
loop_
_entity.id
_entity.type
_entity.pdbx_description
1 polymer ?
#
loop_
_entity_poly.entity_id
_entity_poly.type
_entity_poly.pdbx_seq_one_letter_code
_entity_poly.pdbx_strand_id
1 'polypeptide(L)'
;MEKKITYKRRTNLFKTDAWKRFSKNKLALIGSIIILLMIAAAILAPLIVQNDPYVSLTDANGLILKNSSPAKSGTILGTDSLGRDTFSRVIYA
;
A
#
# COMPACT_ATOMS: atom_id res chain seq x y z
N MET A 1 12.53 -46.24 -42.70
CA MET A 1 11.95 -46.16 -41.34
C MET A 1 11.89 -44.69 -40.93
N GLU A 2 10.72 -44.06 -41.01
CA GLU A 2 10.54 -42.67 -40.56
C GLU A 2 10.52 -42.61 -39.03
N LYS A 3 11.43 -41.84 -38.42
CA LYS A 3 11.36 -41.52 -37.00
C LYS A 3 10.28 -40.45 -36.81
N LYS A 4 9.12 -40.84 -36.27
CA LYS A 4 8.11 -39.89 -35.79
C LYS A 4 8.67 -39.14 -34.57
N ILE A 5 9.06 -37.89 -34.75
CA ILE A 5 9.45 -37.00 -33.65
C ILE A 5 8.17 -36.49 -32.99
N THR A 6 7.78 -37.11 -31.87
CA THR A 6 6.66 -36.64 -31.04
C THR A 6 7.10 -35.47 -30.16
N TYR A 7 6.66 -34.26 -30.49
CA TYR A 7 6.81 -33.08 -29.63
C TYR A 7 5.75 -33.11 -28.52
N LYS A 8 6.18 -33.37 -27.28
CA LYS A 8 5.31 -33.31 -26.09
C LYS A 8 5.00 -31.83 -25.77
N ARG A 9 3.83 -31.35 -26.21
CA ARG A 9 3.34 -29.99 -25.93
C ARG A 9 3.07 -29.85 -24.42
N ARG A 10 3.93 -29.13 -23.69
CA ARG A 10 3.68 -28.80 -22.27
C ARG A 10 2.63 -27.69 -22.19
N THR A 11 1.36 -28.09 -22.14
CA THR A 11 0.20 -27.17 -22.10
C THR A 11 -0.04 -26.54 -20.73
N ASN A 12 0.48 -27.14 -19.64
CA ASN A 12 0.27 -26.67 -18.26
C ASN A 12 1.45 -25.90 -17.65
N LEU A 13 2.42 -25.48 -18.47
CA LEU A 13 3.71 -25.00 -17.98
C LEU A 13 3.66 -23.66 -17.26
N PHE A 14 2.71 -22.79 -17.58
CA PHE A 14 2.83 -21.39 -17.19
C PHE A 14 2.24 -21.07 -15.81
N LYS A 15 1.08 -21.62 -15.44
CA LYS A 15 0.46 -21.29 -14.15
C LYS A 15 1.17 -21.96 -12.96
N THR A 16 1.42 -23.27 -13.05
CA THR A 16 2.03 -24.02 -11.94
C THR A 16 3.51 -23.74 -11.79
N ASP A 17 4.27 -23.63 -12.89
CA ASP A 17 5.72 -23.38 -12.78
C ASP A 17 6.02 -21.92 -12.43
N ALA A 18 5.23 -20.94 -12.91
CA ALA A 18 5.41 -19.55 -12.50
C ALA A 18 5.12 -19.38 -10.99
N TRP A 19 4.02 -19.95 -10.48
CA TRP A 19 3.72 -19.90 -9.04
C TRP A 19 4.81 -20.57 -8.19
N LYS A 20 5.32 -21.73 -8.64
CA LYS A 20 6.38 -22.46 -7.95
C LYS A 20 7.73 -21.74 -7.99
N ARG A 21 8.01 -20.95 -9.03
CA ARG A 21 9.20 -20.08 -9.11
C ARG A 21 9.04 -18.83 -8.24
N PHE A 22 7.84 -18.25 -8.24
CA PHE A 22 7.49 -17.08 -7.43
C PHE A 22 7.58 -17.39 -5.93
N SER A 23 6.96 -18.48 -5.47
CA SER A 23 6.99 -18.87 -4.05
C SER A 23 8.37 -19.31 -3.55
N LYS A 24 9.30 -19.64 -4.44
CA LYS A 24 10.71 -19.90 -4.07
C LYS A 24 11.54 -18.63 -3.99
N ASN A 25 11.08 -17.52 -4.57
CA ASN A 25 11.78 -16.25 -4.55
C ASN A 25 11.39 -15.46 -3.28
N LYS A 26 12.27 -15.49 -2.28
CA LYS A 26 12.07 -14.77 -1.00
C LYS A 26 11.86 -13.27 -1.21
N LEU A 27 12.56 -12.65 -2.17
CA LEU A 27 12.41 -11.23 -2.47
C LEU A 27 11.02 -10.93 -3.05
N ALA A 28 10.54 -11.79 -3.94
CA ALA A 28 9.20 -11.66 -4.53
C ALA A 28 8.09 -11.84 -3.47
N LEU A 29 8.27 -12.77 -2.53
CA LEU A 29 7.35 -12.97 -1.41
C LEU A 29 7.33 -11.78 -0.45
N ILE A 30 8.49 -11.24 -0.08
CA ILE A 30 8.57 -10.05 0.78
C ILE A 30 7.88 -8.87 0.09
N GLY A 31 8.15 -8.65 -1.20
CA GLY A 31 7.47 -7.62 -1.98
C GLY A 31 5.95 -7.81 -2.01
N SER A 32 5.46 -9.04 -2.20
CA SER A 32 4.01 -9.29 -2.20
C SER A 32 3.38 -9.08 -0.84
N ILE A 33 4.08 -9.41 0.24
CA ILE A 33 3.61 -9.14 1.61
C ILE A 33 3.47 -7.63 1.82
N ILE A 34 4.46 -6.82 1.42
CA ILE A 34 4.41 -5.35 1.55
C ILE A 34 3.20 -4.81 0.77
N ILE A 35 3.00 -5.25 -0.47
CA ILE A 35 1.85 -4.83 -1.29
C ILE A 35 0.53 -5.23 -0.63
N LEU A 36 0.42 -6.46 -0.12
CA LEU A 36 -0.78 -6.92 0.59
C LEU A 36 -1.05 -6.09 1.85
N LEU A 37 -0.02 -5.71 2.60
CA LEU A 37 -0.15 -4.84 3.76
C LEU A 37 -0.64 -3.43 3.38
N MET A 38 -0.14 -2.87 2.28
CA MET A 38 -0.64 -1.58 1.77
C MET A 38 -2.11 -1.66 1.36
N ILE A 39 -2.50 -2.72 0.66
CA ILE A 39 -3.90 -2.94 0.27
C ILE A 39 -4.78 -3.10 1.52
N ALA A 40 -4.33 -3.87 2.50
CA ALA A 40 -5.05 -4.05 3.76
C ALA A 40 -5.19 -2.72 4.51
N ALA A 41 -4.13 -1.90 4.57
CA ALA A 41 -4.17 -0.58 5.19
C ALA A 41 -5.17 0.35 4.50
N ALA A 42 -5.26 0.33 3.16
CA ALA A 42 -6.22 1.13 2.40
C ALA A 42 -7.67 0.66 2.62
N ILE A 43 -7.92 -0.65 2.66
CA ILE A 43 -9.26 -1.20 2.95
C ILE A 43 -9.69 -0.89 4.39
N LEU A 44 -8.75 -0.94 5.33
CA LEU A 44 -8.97 -0.65 6.74
C LEU A 44 -8.80 0.84 7.07
N ALA A 45 -8.57 1.70 6.08
CA ALA A 45 -8.43 3.15 6.24
C ALA A 45 -9.53 3.79 7.11
N PRO A 46 -10.84 3.53 6.89
CA PRO A 46 -11.90 4.12 7.72
C PRO A 46 -11.87 3.68 9.19
N LEU A 47 -11.15 2.61 9.54
CA LEU A 47 -10.98 2.15 10.92
C LEU A 47 -9.69 2.67 11.57
N ILE A 48 -8.68 3.01 10.76
CA ILE A 48 -7.34 3.41 11.23
C ILE A 48 -7.23 4.93 11.35
N VAL A 49 -7.88 5.65 10.45
CA VAL A 49 -7.75 7.10 10.31
C VAL A 49 -8.70 7.84 11.25
N GLN A 50 -8.15 8.81 11.97
CA GLN A 50 -8.87 9.61 12.98
C GLN A 50 -9.46 10.90 12.42
N ASN A 51 -8.85 11.47 11.37
CA ASN A 51 -9.22 12.77 10.81
C ASN A 51 -9.62 12.65 9.33
N ASP A 52 -10.54 13.51 8.88
CA ASP A 52 -10.87 13.60 7.47
C ASP A 52 -9.63 14.06 6.66
N PRO A 53 -9.14 13.27 5.68
CA PRO A 53 -7.92 13.58 4.92
C PRO A 53 -8.05 14.81 4.02
N TYR A 54 -9.27 15.31 3.80
CA TYR A 54 -9.54 16.47 2.94
C TYR A 54 -9.78 17.75 3.73
N VAL A 55 -9.93 17.67 5.06
CA VAL A 55 -10.20 18.83 5.93
C VAL A 55 -8.93 19.36 6.57
N SER A 56 -8.77 20.69 6.58
CA SER A 56 -7.67 21.37 7.26
C SER A 56 -7.91 21.44 8.77
N LEU A 57 -6.90 21.06 9.55
CA LEU A 57 -6.89 21.15 11.01
C LEU A 57 -6.58 22.59 11.46
N THR A 58 -7.19 22.95 12.58
CA THR A 58 -7.19 24.31 13.11
C THR A 58 -6.90 24.30 14.61
N ASP A 59 -6.15 25.28 15.10
CA ASP A 59 -5.95 25.56 16.52
C ASP A 59 -7.24 26.05 17.19
N ALA A 60 -7.29 26.05 18.53
CA ALA A 60 -8.31 26.68 19.37
C ALA A 60 -8.58 28.15 19.01
N ASN A 61 -7.60 28.86 18.45
CA ASN A 61 -7.75 30.25 17.98
C ASN A 61 -8.30 30.37 16.54
N GLY A 62 -8.66 29.26 15.88
CA GLY A 62 -9.15 29.30 14.50
C GLY A 62 -8.03 29.43 13.45
N LEU A 63 -6.76 29.29 13.83
CA LEU A 63 -5.63 29.34 12.91
C LEU A 63 -5.33 27.97 12.28
N ILE A 64 -5.23 27.92 10.95
CA ILE A 64 -4.89 26.69 10.23
C ILE A 64 -3.48 26.22 10.61
N LEU A 65 -3.37 24.96 11.00
CA LEU A 65 -2.12 24.33 11.39
C LEU A 65 -1.33 23.88 10.16
N LYS A 66 -0.80 24.82 9.38
CA LYS A 66 0.03 24.49 8.20
C LYS A 66 1.42 24.01 8.63
N ASN A 67 1.94 22.98 7.95
CA ASN A 67 3.28 22.42 8.18
C ASN A 67 3.61 22.22 9.68
N SER A 68 2.59 21.90 10.48
CA SER A 68 2.72 21.78 11.93
C SER A 68 3.18 20.37 12.28
N SER A 69 4.10 20.29 13.25
CA SER A 69 4.66 19.04 13.73
C SER A 69 3.58 18.14 14.38
N PRO A 70 3.85 16.83 14.52
CA PRO A 70 2.98 15.91 15.26
C PRO A 70 2.61 16.43 16.66
N ALA A 71 3.59 16.95 17.40
CA ALA A 71 3.40 17.47 18.75
C ALA A 71 2.43 18.67 18.81
N LYS A 72 2.43 19.54 17.78
CA LYS A 72 1.55 20.72 17.73
C LYS A 72 0.16 20.40 17.19
N SER A 73 0.07 19.47 16.24
CA SER A 73 -1.19 19.15 15.55
C SER A 73 -1.98 18.00 16.19
N GLY A 74 -1.37 17.21 17.08
CA GLY A 74 -1.99 16.02 17.65
C GLY A 74 -2.14 14.86 16.64
N THR A 75 -1.60 15.01 15.42
CA THR A 75 -1.62 13.99 14.37
C THR A 75 -0.33 13.16 14.38
N ILE A 76 -0.37 11.95 13.83
CA ILE A 76 0.78 11.03 13.86
C ILE A 76 1.98 11.55 13.06
N LEU A 77 1.73 12.07 11.85
CA LEU A 77 2.78 12.54 10.93
C LEU A 77 2.85 14.07 10.81
N GLY A 78 2.00 14.80 11.53
CA GLY A 78 1.88 16.24 11.36
C GLY A 78 0.97 16.60 10.18
N THR A 79 1.03 17.86 9.80
CA THR A 79 0.12 18.46 8.82
C THR A 79 0.86 18.94 7.59
N ASP A 80 0.19 18.94 6.44
CA ASP A 80 0.76 19.41 5.18
C ASP A 80 0.70 20.94 5.03
N SER A 81 1.08 21.46 3.86
CA SER A 81 1.09 22.90 3.55
C SER A 81 -0.30 23.54 3.55
N LEU A 82 -1.37 22.74 3.44
CA LEU A 82 -2.76 23.17 3.55
C LEU A 82 -3.33 22.96 4.96
N GLY A 83 -2.55 22.37 5.86
CA GLY A 83 -2.95 22.07 7.24
C GLY A 83 -3.76 20.79 7.39
N ARG A 84 -3.77 19.90 6.40
CA ARG A 84 -4.47 18.61 6.48
C ARG A 84 -3.61 17.57 7.17
N ASP A 85 -4.22 16.59 7.81
CA ASP A 85 -3.50 15.49 8.46
C ASP A 85 -2.74 14.62 7.43
N THR A 86 -1.41 14.60 7.53
CA THR A 86 -0.53 13.89 6.60
C THR A 86 -0.67 12.38 6.72
N PHE A 87 -0.88 11.85 7.93
CA PHE A 87 -1.03 10.40 8.14
C PHE A 87 -2.30 9.90 7.44
N SER A 88 -3.40 10.60 7.69
CA SER A 88 -4.69 10.31 7.08
C SER A 88 -4.61 10.34 5.55
N ARG A 89 -3.90 11.32 4.98
CA ARG A 89 -3.68 11.40 3.52
C ARG A 89 -2.84 10.25 2.96
N VAL A 90 -1.82 9.78 3.68
CA VAL A 90 -0.98 8.66 3.23
C VAL A 90 -1.75 7.34 3.22
N ILE A 91 -2.67 7.15 4.16
CA ILE A 91 -3.48 5.92 4.23
C ILE A 91 -4.61 5.91 3.19
N TYR A 92 -5.16 7.09 2.83
CA TYR A 92 -6.26 7.20 1.87
C TYR A 92 -5.86 7.37 0.40
N ALA A 93 -4.67 7.91 0.10
CA ALA A 93 -4.22 8.20 -1.28
C ALA A 93 -3.67 6.97 -1.99
#